data_AF-A0A371H1C6-F1
#
_entry.id   AF-A0A371H1C6-F1
#
_cell.length_a   1.000
_cell.length_b   1.000
_cell.length_c   1.000
_cell.angle_alpha   90.00
_cell.angle_beta   90.00
_cell.angle_gamma   90.00
#
_symmetry.space_group_name_H-M   'P 1'
#
loop_
_entity.id
_entity.type
_entity.pdbx_description
1 polymer ?
#
loop_
_entity_poly.entity_id
_entity_poly.type
_entity_poly.pdbx_seq_one_letter_code
_entity_poly.pdbx_strand_id
1 'polypeptide(L)'
;MKAFPFSLDGAAKDYLYLQLVLFNTWGDMKRIFLEKLFPVSKTASTKKYLLFLYFYKGLMLVDRSMINTASSGALMDKTPTVARNLISNVASNT
;
A
#
# COMPACT_ATOMS: atom_id res chain seq x y z
N MET A 1 -20.62 -10.47 -13.71
CA MET A 1 -19.42 -10.79 -12.90
C MET A 1 -19.56 -10.16 -11.52
N LYS A 2 -19.72 -10.96 -10.47
CA LYS A 2 -19.81 -10.47 -9.07
C LYS A 2 -18.85 -11.29 -8.22
N ALA A 3 -17.56 -11.05 -8.39
CA ALA A 3 -16.53 -11.66 -7.55
C ALA A 3 -16.20 -10.68 -6.44
N PHE A 4 -16.70 -10.94 -5.23
CA PHE A 4 -16.05 -10.68 -3.94
C PHE A 4 -17.01 -11.17 -2.84
N PRO A 5 -16.93 -12.47 -2.52
CA PRO A 5 -16.61 -12.81 -1.13
C PRO A 5 -15.59 -13.96 -0.97
N PHE A 6 -15.06 -14.53 -2.05
CA PHE A 6 -14.24 -15.75 -1.96
C PHE A 6 -12.81 -15.54 -1.40
N SER A 7 -12.33 -14.29 -1.32
CA SER A 7 -10.96 -13.99 -0.86
C SER A 7 -10.87 -13.60 0.63
N LEU A 8 -11.99 -13.59 1.37
CA LEU A 8 -12.03 -13.27 2.79
C LEU A 8 -12.03 -14.56 3.60
N ASP A 9 -10.90 -14.82 4.26
CA ASP A 9 -10.69 -15.99 5.13
C ASP A 9 -10.52 -15.57 6.60
N GLY A 10 -10.89 -16.47 7.51
CA GLY A 10 -10.80 -16.27 8.96
C GLY A 10 -11.58 -15.05 9.49
N ALA A 11 -10.97 -14.33 10.43
CA ALA A 11 -11.60 -13.26 11.21
C ALA A 11 -12.19 -12.10 10.36
N ALA A 12 -11.68 -11.89 9.14
CA ALA A 12 -12.22 -10.87 8.24
C ALA A 12 -13.59 -11.27 7.67
N LYS A 13 -13.84 -12.58 7.48
CA LYS A 13 -15.12 -13.10 7.03
C LYS A 13 -16.17 -12.97 8.15
N ASP A 14 -15.84 -13.42 9.35
CA ASP A 14 -16.75 -13.40 10.50
C ASP A 14 -17.15 -11.97 10.90
N TYR A 15 -16.22 -11.02 10.81
CA TYR A 15 -16.49 -9.61 11.06
C TYR A 15 -17.44 -8.98 10.03
N LEU A 16 -17.28 -9.32 8.74
CA LEU A 16 -18.20 -8.88 7.69
C LEU A 16 -19.61 -9.45 7.90
N TYR A 17 -19.73 -10.70 8.35
CA TYR A 17 -21.02 -11.29 8.73
C TYR A 17 -21.67 -10.57 9.93
N LEU A 18 -20.88 -10.17 10.94
CA LEU A 18 -21.38 -9.41 12.09
C LEU A 18 -21.76 -7.96 11.73
N GLN A 19 -21.05 -7.33 10.78
CA GLN A 19 -21.32 -5.96 10.34
C GLN A 19 -22.35 -5.83 9.22
N LEU A 20 -22.68 -6.91 8.50
CA LEU A 20 -23.68 -6.91 7.43
C LEU A 20 -25.06 -6.43 7.92
N VAL A 21 -25.33 -6.58 9.22
CA VAL A 21 -26.57 -6.12 9.89
C VAL A 21 -26.65 -4.60 10.03
N LEU A 22 -25.51 -3.88 9.96
CA LEU A 22 -25.42 -2.44 10.24
C LEU A 22 -25.25 -1.56 8.98
N PHE A 23 -24.89 -2.11 7.82
CA PHE A 23 -24.49 -1.31 6.66
C PHE A 23 -25.09 -1.82 5.35
N ASN A 24 -26.07 -1.08 4.85
CA ASN A 24 -26.93 -1.50 3.74
C ASN A 24 -26.36 -1.11 2.36
N THR A 25 -25.22 -0.41 2.32
CA THR A 25 -24.63 0.08 1.07
C THR A 25 -23.21 -0.44 0.84
N TRP A 26 -22.88 -0.67 -0.42
CA TRP A 26 -21.53 -1.04 -0.85
C TRP A 26 -20.48 0.04 -0.47
N GLY A 27 -20.89 1.31 -0.47
CA GLY A 27 -20.05 2.43 -0.05
C GLY A 27 -19.65 2.34 1.42
N ASP A 28 -20.58 1.94 2.28
CA ASP A 28 -20.32 1.77 3.72
C ASP A 28 -19.36 0.62 4.00
N MET A 29 -19.57 -0.54 3.36
CA MET A 29 -18.63 -1.67 3.49
C MET A 29 -17.22 -1.29 3.05
N LYS A 30 -17.08 -0.57 1.93
CA LYS A 30 -15.79 -0.10 1.44
C LYS A 30 -15.11 0.86 2.41
N ARG A 31 -15.86 1.79 3.00
CA ARG A 31 -15.34 2.75 3.98
C ARG A 31 -14.81 2.05 5.23
N ILE A 32 -15.59 1.17 5.84
CA ILE A 32 -15.23 0.49 7.08
C ILE A 32 -14.03 -0.42 6.88
N PHE A 33 -14.00 -1.18 5.78
CA PHE A 33 -12.85 -2.01 5.44
C PHE A 33 -11.57 -1.18 5.33
N LEU A 34 -11.65 -0.02 4.66
CA LEU A 34 -10.52 0.89 4.53
C LEU A 34 -10.14 1.54 5.86
N GLU A 35 -11.09 1.91 6.73
CA GLU A 35 -10.81 2.49 8.05
C GLU A 35 -10.18 1.47 9.01
N LYS A 36 -10.58 0.19 8.93
CA LYS A 36 -10.03 -0.90 9.74
C LYS A 36 -8.61 -1.26 9.32
N LEU A 37 -8.37 -1.39 8.01
CA LEU A 37 -7.04 -1.70 7.47
C LEU A 37 -6.10 -0.50 7.53
N PHE A 38 -6.65 0.71 7.43
CA PHE A 38 -5.91 1.97 7.44
C PHE A 38 -6.58 2.96 8.40
N PRO A 39 -6.30 2.87 9.72
CA PRO A 39 -6.84 3.79 10.71
C PRO A 39 -6.65 5.25 10.29
N VAL A 40 -7.72 6.05 10.38
CA VAL A 40 -7.78 7.44 9.91
C VAL A 40 -6.61 8.31 10.42
N SER A 41 -6.08 7.98 11.61
CA SER A 41 -4.92 8.62 12.23
C SER A 41 -3.57 8.44 11.51
N LYS A 42 -3.48 7.59 10.48
CA LYS A 42 -2.24 7.28 9.74
C LYS A 42 -2.23 7.74 8.28
N THR A 43 -3.23 8.50 7.84
CA THR A 43 -3.69 8.40 6.44
C THR A 43 -2.89 9.11 5.35
N ALA A 44 -1.99 10.05 5.63
CA ALA A 44 -1.15 10.65 4.56
C ALA A 44 0.23 9.98 4.45
N SER A 45 0.96 9.91 5.56
CA SER A 45 2.32 9.36 5.56
C SER A 45 2.33 7.83 5.48
N THR A 46 1.38 7.12 6.09
CA THR A 46 1.34 5.65 6.01
C THR A 46 0.88 5.17 4.64
N LYS A 47 -0.07 5.85 3.98
CA LYS A 47 -0.46 5.49 2.60
C LYS A 47 0.71 5.69 1.62
N LYS A 48 1.47 6.78 1.76
CA LYS A 48 2.68 7.02 0.98
C LYS A 48 3.75 5.95 1.22
N TYR A 49 3.98 5.58 2.49
CA TYR A 49 4.93 4.53 2.85
C TYR A 49 4.52 3.16 2.29
N LEU A 50 3.23 2.82 2.36
CA LEU A 50 2.71 1.56 1.81
C LEU A 50 2.84 1.52 0.29
N LEU A 51 2.47 2.60 -0.41
CA LEU A 51 2.64 2.69 -1.86
C LEU A 51 4.11 2.51 -2.26
N PHE A 52 5.01 3.13 -1.49
CA PHE A 52 6.45 3.02 -1.69
C PHE A 52 6.98 1.60 -1.42
N LEU A 53 6.50 0.93 -0.37
CA LEU A 53 6.82 -0.47 -0.07
C LEU A 53 6.34 -1.40 -1.19
N TYR A 54 5.12 -1.21 -1.69
CA TYR A 54 4.59 -1.98 -2.82
C TYR A 54 5.40 -1.75 -4.09
N PHE A 55 5.73 -0.50 -4.40
CA PHE A 55 6.62 -0.16 -5.51
C PHE A 55 7.98 -0.86 -5.35
N TYR A 56 8.65 -0.69 -4.22
CA TYR A 56 9.96 -1.29 -3.94
C TYR A 56 9.93 -2.82 -3.96
N LYS A 57 8.82 -3.45 -3.57
CA LYS A 57 8.63 -4.91 -3.63
C LYS A 57 8.27 -5.43 -5.02
N GLY A 58 7.69 -4.60 -5.88
CA GLY A 58 7.37 -4.93 -7.27
C GLY A 58 8.53 -4.77 -8.26
N LEU A 59 9.63 -4.13 -7.87
CA LEU A 59 10.83 -3.99 -8.70
C LEU A 59 11.58 -5.32 -8.86
N MET A 60 12.16 -5.53 -10.06
CA MET A 60 13.09 -6.63 -10.29
C MET A 60 14.36 -6.45 -9.46
N LEU A 61 15.07 -7.56 -9.17
CA LEU A 61 16.27 -7.54 -8.33
C LEU A 61 17.33 -6.53 -8.84
N VAL A 62 17.48 -6.43 -10.17
CA VAL A 62 18.44 -5.53 -10.84
C VAL A 62 18.06 -4.07 -10.67
N ASP A 63 16.79 -3.72 -10.87
CA ASP A 63 16.30 -2.35 -10.66
C ASP A 63 16.47 -1.94 -9.20
N ARG A 64 16.21 -2.88 -8.28
CA ARG A 64 16.37 -2.66 -6.84
C ARG A 64 17.84 -2.41 -6.47
N SER A 65 18.79 -3.18 -7.01
CA SER A 65 20.21 -2.94 -6.73
C SER A 65 20.68 -1.61 -7.32
N MET A 66 20.25 -1.27 -8.54
CA MET A 66 20.61 -0.02 -9.20
C MET A 66 20.12 1.19 -8.40
N ILE A 67 18.87 1.14 -7.95
CA ILE A 67 18.27 2.19 -7.11
C ILE A 67 18.96 2.30 -5.75
N ASN A 68 19.33 1.17 -5.12
CA ASN A 68 20.03 1.20 -3.83
C ASN A 68 21.45 1.77 -3.95
N THR A 69 22.17 1.41 -5.02
CA THR A 69 23.48 1.98 -5.34
C THR A 69 23.38 3.49 -5.57
N ALA A 70 22.41 3.94 -6.37
CA ALA A 70 22.15 5.36 -6.58
C ALA A 70 21.74 6.09 -5.28
N SER A 71 21.07 5.40 -4.35
CA SER A 71 20.68 5.95 -3.05
C SER A 71 21.79 5.90 -1.98
N SER A 72 22.92 5.25 -2.27
CA SER A 72 23.98 4.96 -1.29
C SER A 72 23.41 4.26 -0.04
N GLY A 73 22.70 3.16 -0.26
CA GLY A 73 22.04 2.38 0.81
C GLY A 73 20.68 1.84 0.40
N ALA A 74 19.86 1.39 1.36
CA ALA A 74 18.49 1.00 1.05
C ALA A 74 17.62 2.24 0.83
N LEU A 75 16.90 2.29 -0.29
CA LEU A 75 15.99 3.40 -0.58
C LEU A 75 14.89 3.56 0.50
N MET A 76 14.53 2.46 1.18
CA MET A 76 13.57 2.41 2.29
C MET A 76 13.99 3.23 3.51
N ASP A 77 15.29 3.50 3.68
CA ASP A 77 15.81 4.27 4.82
C ASP A 77 15.81 5.78 4.54
N LYS A 78 15.53 6.19 3.29
CA LYS A 78 15.53 7.59 2.89
C LYS A 78 14.18 8.23 3.19
N THR A 79 14.21 9.54 3.47
CA THR A 79 12.98 10.31 3.61
C THR A 79 12.19 10.31 2.28
N PRO A 80 10.85 10.39 2.31
CA PRO A 80 10.03 10.31 1.10
C PRO A 80 10.40 11.34 0.01
N THR A 81 10.86 12.53 0.41
CA THR A 81 11.31 13.58 -0.52
C THR A 81 12.60 13.17 -1.23
N VAL A 82 13.58 12.64 -0.50
CA VAL A 82 14.86 12.19 -1.06
C VAL A 82 14.64 11.00 -1.99
N ALA A 83 13.80 10.04 -1.59
CA ALA A 83 13.48 8.89 -2.42
C ALA A 83 12.83 9.28 -3.76
N ARG A 84 11.93 10.28 -3.76
CA ARG A 84 11.33 10.79 -5.00
C ARG A 84 12.35 11.41 -5.95
N ASN A 85 13.24 12.25 -5.43
CA ASN A 85 14.27 12.89 -6.24
C ASN A 85 15.22 11.85 -6.84
N LEU A 86 15.59 10.83 -6.07
CA LEU A 86 16.45 9.73 -6.55
C LEU A 86 15.78 8.90 -7.65
N ILE A 87 14.50 8.52 -7.48
CA ILE A 87 13.76 7.80 -8.52
C ILE A 87 13.69 8.63 -9.81
N SER A 88 13.43 9.94 -9.70
CA SER A 88 13.40 10.85 -10.84
C SER A 88 14.75 10.91 -11.57
N ASN A 89 15.86 10.98 -10.83
CA ASN A 89 17.19 11.02 -11.41
C ASN A 89 17.58 9.69 -12.08
N VAL A 90 17.20 8.55 -11.49
CA VAL A 90 17.44 7.23 -12.08
C VAL A 90 16.63 7.07 -13.38
N ALA A 91 15.37 7.51 -13.37
CA ALA A 91 14.50 7.48 -14.54
C ALA A 91 14.97 8.41 -15.68
N SER A 92 15.64 9.53 -15.36
CA SER A 92 16.21 10.43 -16.36
C SER A 92 17.56 10.00 -16.91
N ASN A 93 18.22 9.03 -16.26
CA ASN A 93 19.56 8.55 -16.62
C ASN A 93 19.53 7.18 -17.32
N THR A 94 18.34 6.67 -17.66
CA THR A 94 18.12 5.47 -18.47
C THR A 94 17.78 5.88 -19.90
#